data_AF-A0A2U1JH47-F1
#
_entry.id   AF-A0A2U1JH47-F1
#
_cell.length_a   1.000
_cell.length_b   1.000
_cell.length_c   1.000
_cell.angle_alpha   90.00
_cell.angle_beta   90.00
_cell.angle_gamma   90.00
#
_symmetry.space_group_name_H-M   'P 1'
#
loop_
_entity.id
_entity.type
_entity.pdbx_description
1 polymer ?
#
loop_
_entity_poly.entity_id
_entity_poly.type
_entity_poly.pdbx_seq_one_letter_code
_entity_poly.pdbx_strand_id
1 'polypeptide(L)'
;MILKPPILRQGDTIGIVTLGSPLDENVINTRINMLKNMGFDVVVGEHVYSQNGFLAGTDQERAVDLMNMFQNEQVKMILPTRGGVGVAGILPYLDYEIIRQNPKIVTGYSDITILLNVLFQYADLMTFHSLMLINFTPETPAYNYNQFFSVVSTLTATQLIV
;
A
#
# COMPACT_ATOMS: atom_id res chain seq x y z
N MET A 1 -1.22 -14.99 -16.50
CA MET A 1 -1.50 -13.73 -17.22
C MET A 1 -1.40 -12.64 -16.18
N ILE A 2 -0.68 -11.54 -16.45
CA ILE A 2 -0.49 -10.48 -15.45
C ILE A 2 -1.85 -9.83 -15.13
N LEU A 3 -2.19 -9.80 -13.84
CA LEU A 3 -3.37 -9.14 -13.32
C LEU A 3 -3.10 -7.65 -13.13
N LYS A 4 -3.92 -6.83 -13.80
CA LYS A 4 -3.92 -5.39 -13.61
C LYS A 4 -4.91 -5.05 -12.49
N PRO A 5 -4.50 -4.28 -11.46
CA PRO A 5 -5.44 -3.82 -10.45
C PRO A 5 -6.42 -2.79 -11.03
N PRO A 6 -7.53 -2.49 -10.33
CA PRO A 6 -8.41 -1.39 -10.72
C PRO A 6 -7.66 -0.05 -10.70
N ILE A 7 -8.21 0.95 -11.39
CA ILE A 7 -7.76 2.34 -11.25
C ILE A 7 -8.36 2.96 -9.99
N LEU A 8 -7.60 3.82 -9.32
CA LEU A 8 -8.04 4.58 -8.17
C LEU A 8 -8.86 5.80 -8.59
N ARG A 9 -10.02 5.98 -7.99
CA ARG A 9 -10.95 7.10 -8.20
C ARG A 9 -11.20 7.85 -6.89
N GLN A 10 -11.63 9.10 -7.02
CA GLN A 10 -12.10 9.87 -5.87
C GLN A 10 -13.27 9.12 -5.19
N GLY A 11 -13.28 9.09 -3.86
CA GLY A 11 -14.23 8.32 -3.05
C GLY A 11 -13.86 6.84 -2.87
N ASP A 12 -12.83 6.32 -3.54
CA ASP A 12 -12.38 4.95 -3.29
C ASP A 12 -11.73 4.82 -1.89
N THR A 13 -11.80 3.60 -1.34
CA THR A 13 -11.21 3.29 -0.05
C THR A 13 -9.75 2.83 -0.18
N ILE A 14 -8.88 3.42 0.63
CA ILE A 14 -7.47 3.04 0.79
C ILE A 14 -7.30 2.27 2.12
N GLY A 15 -6.74 1.08 2.03
CA GLY A 15 -6.33 0.26 3.18
C GLY A 15 -4.92 0.61 3.64
N ILE A 16 -4.75 0.98 4.91
CA ILE A 16 -3.45 1.32 5.51
C ILE A 16 -2.93 0.14 6.31
N VAL A 17 -1.65 -0.19 6.13
CA VAL A 17 -0.96 -1.30 6.81
C VAL A 17 0.46 -0.90 7.21
N THR A 18 0.98 -1.43 8.32
CA THR A 18 2.40 -1.26 8.70
C THR A 18 3.11 -2.61 8.62
N LEU A 19 3.79 -2.87 7.49
CA LEU A 19 4.29 -4.23 7.17
C LEU A 19 5.69 -4.55 7.67
N GLY A 20 6.34 -3.60 8.35
CA GLY A 20 7.70 -3.74 8.84
C GLY A 20 7.93 -2.79 9.99
N SER A 21 8.82 -1.82 9.80
CA SER A 21 9.16 -0.86 10.85
C SER A 21 8.01 0.12 11.17
N PRO A 22 7.73 0.39 12.45
CA PRO A 22 6.64 1.26 12.87
C PRO A 22 6.91 2.74 12.57
N LEU A 23 5.84 3.54 12.69
CA LEU A 23 5.85 5.00 12.73
C LEU A 23 5.13 5.50 13.98
N ASP A 24 5.45 6.72 14.37
CA ASP A 24 4.68 7.44 15.39
C ASP A 24 3.21 7.58 14.95
N GLU A 25 2.30 7.36 15.89
CA GLU A 25 0.86 7.42 15.65
C GLU A 25 0.41 8.78 15.12
N ASN A 26 0.97 9.88 15.62
CA ASN A 26 0.60 11.22 15.15
C ASN A 26 1.03 11.44 13.70
N VAL A 27 2.17 10.87 13.30
CA VAL A 27 2.59 10.88 11.91
C VAL A 27 1.57 10.14 11.06
N ILE A 28 1.25 8.88 11.40
CA ILE A 28 0.26 8.07 10.64
C ILE A 28 -1.07 8.80 10.52
N ASN A 29 -1.64 9.27 11.64
CA ASN A 29 -2.92 9.97 11.69
C ASN A 29 -2.93 11.25 10.84
N THR A 30 -1.85 12.02 10.88
CA THR A 30 -1.71 13.23 10.06
C THR A 30 -1.75 12.89 8.57
N ARG A 31 -1.06 11.84 8.14
CA ARG A 31 -1.04 11.41 6.74
C ARG A 31 -2.38 10.80 6.29
N ILE A 32 -3.05 10.04 7.16
CA ILE A 32 -4.42 9.55 6.92
C ILE A 32 -5.38 10.72 6.70
N ASN A 33 -5.30 11.76 7.53
CA ASN A 33 -6.15 12.94 7.37
C ASN A 33 -5.89 13.66 6.03
N MET A 34 -4.66 13.64 5.52
CA MET A 34 -4.38 14.17 4.18
C MET A 34 -5.05 13.37 3.07
N LEU A 35 -5.04 12.03 3.14
CA LEU A 35 -5.79 11.20 2.19
C LEU A 35 -7.29 11.48 2.23
N LYS A 36 -7.86 11.62 3.43
CA LYS A 36 -9.27 11.99 3.61
C LYS A 36 -9.59 13.35 3.00
N ASN A 37 -8.73 14.35 3.22
CA ASN A 37 -8.87 15.69 2.62
C ASN A 37 -8.72 15.69 1.09
N MET A 38 -8.00 14.71 0.53
CA MET A 38 -7.94 14.46 -0.92
C MET A 38 -9.20 13.76 -1.46
N GLY A 39 -10.15 13.39 -0.59
CA GLY A 39 -11.43 12.79 -0.97
C GLY A 39 -11.42 11.27 -1.04
N PHE A 40 -10.51 10.60 -0.32
CA PHE A 40 -10.50 9.14 -0.19
C PHE A 40 -11.06 8.69 1.15
N ASP A 41 -11.72 7.54 1.15
CA ASP A 41 -12.02 6.82 2.39
C ASP A 41 -10.80 6.03 2.84
N VAL A 42 -10.70 5.77 4.14
CA VAL A 42 -9.55 5.07 4.72
C VAL A 42 -10.02 3.99 5.68
N VAL A 43 -9.53 2.77 5.46
CA VAL A 43 -9.60 1.65 6.41
C VAL A 43 -8.19 1.39 6.95
N VAL A 44 -8.08 1.22 8.26
CA VAL A 44 -6.79 1.05 8.95
C VAL A 44 -6.71 -0.38 9.48
N GLY A 45 -5.59 -1.05 9.21
CA GLY A 45 -5.31 -2.37 9.79
C GLY A 45 -5.21 -2.31 11.30
N GLU A 46 -5.53 -3.42 11.96
CA GLU A 46 -5.58 -3.53 13.42
C GLU A 46 -4.20 -3.26 14.04
N HIS A 47 -3.13 -3.66 13.35
CA HIS A 47 -1.76 -3.60 13.84
C HIS A 47 -0.94 -2.45 13.24
N VAL A 48 -1.58 -1.50 12.57
CA VAL A 48 -0.93 -0.32 12.00
C VAL A 48 -0.14 0.48 13.05
N TYR A 49 -0.66 0.57 14.27
CA TYR A 49 -0.07 1.31 15.39
C TYR A 49 0.70 0.42 16.37
N SER A 50 0.74 -0.89 16.15
CA SER A 50 1.44 -1.81 17.04
C SER A 50 2.94 -1.53 17.05
N GLN A 51 3.59 -1.81 18.17
CA GLN A 51 5.04 -1.71 18.33
C GLN A 51 5.57 -2.98 19.00
N ASN A 52 6.58 -3.59 18.39
CA ASN A 52 7.32 -4.74 18.88
C ASN A 52 8.81 -4.54 18.53
N GLY A 53 9.50 -3.74 19.34
CA GLY A 53 10.87 -3.33 19.07
C GLY A 53 10.95 -2.50 17.77
N PHE A 54 11.72 -3.00 16.80
CA PHE A 54 11.89 -2.34 15.50
C PHE A 54 10.84 -2.72 14.44
N LEU A 55 9.82 -3.52 14.82
CA LEU A 55 8.73 -3.99 13.95
C LEU A 55 7.36 -3.58 14.50
N ALA A 56 6.36 -3.47 13.64
CA ALA A 56 4.97 -3.24 14.03
C ALA A 56 4.27 -4.57 14.30
N GLY A 57 4.34 -5.08 15.53
CA GLY A 57 3.77 -6.38 15.86
C GLY A 57 4.58 -7.57 15.30
N THR A 58 4.01 -8.76 15.44
CA THR A 58 4.54 -10.03 14.91
C THR A 58 4.40 -10.13 13.39
N ASP A 59 5.05 -11.13 12.78
CA ASP A 59 4.89 -11.39 11.35
C ASP A 59 3.44 -11.76 10.99
N GLN A 60 2.78 -12.56 11.84
CA GLN A 60 1.40 -13.00 11.65
C GLN A 60 0.41 -11.83 11.72
N GLU A 61 0.55 -10.95 12.71
CA GLU A 61 -0.29 -9.76 12.87
C GLU A 61 -0.23 -8.84 11.65
N ARG A 62 0.98 -8.57 11.14
CA ARG A 62 1.18 -7.77 9.92
C ARG A 62 0.67 -8.46 8.67
N ALA A 63 0.83 -9.78 8.58
CA ALA A 63 0.27 -10.57 7.47
C ALA A 63 -1.25 -10.56 7.48
N VAL A 64 -1.88 -10.70 8.65
CA VAL A 64 -3.34 -10.62 8.83
C VAL A 64 -3.86 -9.26 8.37
N ASP A 65 -3.22 -8.15 8.78
CA ASP A 65 -3.57 -6.82 8.30
C ASP A 65 -3.54 -6.73 6.77
N LEU A 66 -2.48 -7.23 6.14
CA LEU A 66 -2.37 -7.25 4.68
C LEU A 66 -3.47 -8.09 4.01
N MET A 67 -3.68 -9.31 4.51
CA MET A 67 -4.68 -10.24 3.97
C MET A 67 -6.11 -9.71 4.14
N ASN A 68 -6.41 -9.06 5.27
CA ASN A 68 -7.70 -8.40 5.51
C ASN A 68 -7.95 -7.29 4.47
N MET A 69 -6.93 -6.50 4.11
CA MET A 69 -7.08 -5.50 3.05
C MET A 69 -7.31 -6.14 1.67
N PHE A 70 -6.69 -7.28 1.39
CA PHE A 70 -6.94 -8.04 0.16
C PHE A 70 -8.36 -8.63 0.12
N GLN A 71 -8.87 -9.14 1.23
CA GLN A 71 -10.22 -9.72 1.30
C GLN A 71 -11.33 -8.66 1.35
N ASN A 72 -11.04 -7.45 1.80
CA ASN A 72 -12.03 -6.37 1.87
C ASN A 72 -12.34 -5.79 0.47
N GLU A 73 -13.51 -6.11 -0.08
CA GLU A 73 -13.96 -5.67 -1.41
C GLU A 73 -14.04 -4.14 -1.59
N GLN A 74 -14.20 -3.38 -0.51
CA GLN A 74 -14.24 -1.91 -0.56
C GLN A 74 -12.86 -1.30 -0.82
N VAL A 75 -11.79 -1.95 -0.33
CA VAL A 75 -10.42 -1.46 -0.50
C VAL A 75 -10.00 -1.58 -1.97
N LYS A 76 -9.63 -0.45 -2.59
CA LYS A 76 -9.11 -0.42 -3.97
C LYS A 76 -7.58 -0.33 -4.03
N MET A 77 -6.99 0.16 -2.94
CA MET A 77 -5.56 0.37 -2.82
C MET A 77 -5.09 0.01 -1.43
N ILE A 78 -3.96 -0.69 -1.34
CA ILE A 78 -3.24 -0.97 -0.10
C ILE A 78 -1.99 -0.08 -0.08
N LEU A 79 -1.89 0.76 0.94
CA LEU A 79 -0.83 1.74 1.11
C LEU A 79 -0.08 1.48 2.41
N PRO A 80 1.13 0.89 2.34
CA PRO A 80 1.99 0.72 3.50
C PRO A 80 2.33 2.06 4.14
N THR A 81 2.44 2.08 5.47
CA THR A 81 2.76 3.31 6.21
C THR A 81 4.15 3.85 5.85
N ARG A 82 5.13 2.95 5.72
CA ARG A 82 6.51 3.21 5.28
C ARG A 82 7.23 1.91 4.90
N GLY A 83 8.46 2.04 4.40
CA GLY A 83 9.43 0.94 4.29
C GLY A 83 10.16 0.72 5.63
N GLY A 84 11.33 0.11 5.62
CA GLY A 84 12.10 -0.17 6.84
C GLY A 84 12.77 -1.52 6.77
N VAL A 85 12.41 -2.41 7.69
CA VAL A 85 12.76 -3.84 7.68
C VAL A 85 11.57 -4.68 8.15
N GLY A 86 11.54 -5.95 7.76
CA GLY A 86 10.61 -6.95 8.29
C GLY A 86 9.58 -7.47 7.30
N VAL A 87 9.48 -6.91 6.09
CA VAL A 87 8.52 -7.36 5.07
C VAL A 87 8.75 -8.82 4.66
N ALA A 88 10.00 -9.28 4.61
CA ALA A 88 10.28 -10.68 4.28
C ALA A 88 9.68 -11.67 5.29
N GLY A 89 9.51 -11.27 6.55
CA GLY A 89 8.97 -12.12 7.60
C GLY A 89 7.49 -12.45 7.45
N ILE A 90 6.71 -11.58 6.78
CA ILE A 90 5.26 -11.81 6.59
C ILE A 90 4.96 -12.79 5.45
N LEU A 91 5.89 -13.00 4.52
CA LEU A 91 5.66 -13.74 3.27
C LEU A 91 5.17 -15.19 3.46
N PRO A 92 5.63 -15.96 4.45
CA PRO A 92 5.14 -17.32 4.69
C PRO A 92 3.67 -17.39 5.15
N TYR A 93 3.09 -16.27 5.56
CA TYR A 93 1.72 -16.18 6.07
C TYR A 93 0.72 -15.62 5.04
N LEU A 94 1.18 -15.32 3.83
CA LEU A 94 0.34 -14.78 2.77
C LEU A 94 -0.29 -15.90 1.94
N ASP A 95 -1.58 -15.77 1.65
CA ASP A 95 -2.28 -16.63 0.70
C ASP A 95 -2.30 -15.95 -0.67
N TYR A 96 -1.42 -16.41 -1.56
CA TYR A 96 -1.28 -15.84 -2.90
C TYR A 96 -2.46 -16.15 -3.83
N GLU A 97 -3.25 -17.19 -3.56
CA GLU A 97 -4.48 -17.45 -4.32
C GLU A 97 -5.56 -16.42 -3.98
N ILE A 98 -5.74 -16.12 -2.70
CA ILE A 98 -6.66 -15.07 -2.24
C ILE A 98 -6.25 -13.71 -2.81
N ILE A 99 -4.94 -13.40 -2.79
CA ILE A 99 -4.41 -12.17 -3.40
C ILE A 99 -4.70 -12.14 -4.91
N ARG A 100 -4.45 -13.24 -5.62
CA ARG A 100 -4.72 -13.34 -7.07
C ARG A 100 -6.20 -13.13 -7.40
N GLN A 101 -7.11 -13.62 -6.55
CA GLN A 101 -8.55 -13.43 -6.73
C GLN A 101 -9.03 -12.01 -6.41
N ASN A 102 -8.23 -11.22 -5.70
CA ASN A 102 -8.59 -9.88 -5.24
C ASN A 102 -7.53 -8.83 -5.65
N PRO A 103 -7.28 -8.61 -6.95
CA PRO A 103 -6.24 -7.69 -7.39
C PRO A 103 -6.55 -6.26 -6.94
N LYS A 104 -5.59 -5.63 -6.26
CA LYS A 104 -5.66 -4.26 -5.72
C LYS A 104 -4.37 -3.50 -6.04
N ILE A 105 -4.45 -2.17 -6.04
CA ILE A 105 -3.24 -1.35 -6.17
C ILE A 105 -2.39 -1.58 -4.92
N VAL A 106 -1.16 -2.04 -5.09
CA VAL A 106 -0.16 -2.10 -4.02
C VAL A 106 1.03 -1.26 -4.44
N THR A 107 1.41 -0.30 -3.60
CA THR A 107 2.50 0.63 -3.86
C THR A 107 3.53 0.62 -2.73
N GLY A 108 4.76 0.96 -3.07
CA GLY A 108 5.77 1.36 -2.09
C GLY A 108 7.17 1.38 -2.66
N TYR A 109 8.15 1.63 -1.81
CA TYR A 109 9.57 1.52 -2.15
C TYR A 109 10.36 1.04 -0.93
N SER A 110 11.68 0.90 -1.08
CA SER A 110 12.56 0.39 -0.02
C SER A 110 12.18 -1.05 0.35
N ASP A 111 12.02 -1.39 1.62
CA ASP A 111 11.71 -2.77 2.06
C ASP A 111 10.41 -3.33 1.44
N ILE A 112 9.45 -2.45 1.11
CA ILE A 112 8.22 -2.84 0.42
C ILE A 112 8.51 -3.47 -0.94
N THR A 113 9.64 -3.16 -1.59
CA THR A 113 10.07 -3.75 -2.86
C THR A 113 10.10 -5.28 -2.80
N ILE A 114 10.39 -5.88 -1.64
CA ILE A 114 10.31 -7.33 -1.44
C ILE A 114 8.88 -7.81 -1.73
N LEU A 115 7.89 -7.22 -1.07
CA LEU A 115 6.48 -7.54 -1.28
C LEU A 115 6.07 -7.29 -2.73
N LEU A 116 6.47 -6.16 -3.33
CA LEU A 116 6.07 -5.83 -4.71
C LEU A 116 6.49 -6.92 -5.70
N ASN A 117 7.73 -7.42 -5.57
CA ASN A 117 8.25 -8.48 -6.42
C ASN A 117 7.58 -9.84 -6.12
N VAL A 118 7.34 -10.15 -4.86
CA VAL A 118 6.69 -11.41 -4.46
C VAL A 118 5.24 -11.45 -4.96
N LEU A 119 4.48 -10.36 -4.83
CA LEU A 119 3.12 -10.28 -5.37
C LEU A 119 3.09 -10.46 -6.89
N PHE A 120 4.05 -9.86 -7.60
CA PHE A 120 4.17 -10.05 -9.04
C PHE A 120 4.52 -11.50 -9.40
N GLN A 121 5.49 -12.10 -8.72
CA GLN A 121 6.01 -13.44 -9.02
C GLN A 121 5.03 -14.56 -8.64
N TYR A 122 4.32 -14.42 -7.52
CA TYR A 122 3.53 -15.50 -6.92
C TYR A 122 2.02 -15.29 -7.03
N ALA A 123 1.54 -14.06 -7.27
CA ALA A 123 0.12 -13.77 -7.46
C ALA A 123 -0.21 -13.15 -8.83
N ASP A 124 0.76 -13.09 -9.76
CA ASP A 124 0.64 -12.44 -11.07
C ASP A 124 0.21 -10.96 -11.00
N LEU A 125 0.27 -10.32 -9.83
CA LEU A 125 -0.28 -8.99 -9.60
C LEU A 125 0.70 -7.90 -10.02
N MET A 126 0.28 -7.02 -10.92
CA MET A 126 1.01 -5.79 -11.22
C MET A 126 1.05 -4.89 -9.99
N THR A 127 2.25 -4.49 -9.58
CA THR A 127 2.51 -3.62 -8.42
C THR A 127 3.25 -2.35 -8.83
N PHE A 128 3.30 -1.36 -7.93
CA PHE A 128 3.83 -0.03 -8.23
C PHE A 128 4.97 0.36 -7.29
N HIS A 129 6.16 0.59 -7.84
CA HIS A 129 7.27 1.10 -7.05
C HIS A 129 7.14 2.63 -6.90
N SER A 130 6.38 3.10 -5.91
CA SER A 130 5.99 4.50 -5.75
C SER A 130 5.67 4.88 -4.30
N LEU A 131 4.99 5.99 -4.08
CA LEU A 131 4.76 6.60 -2.76
C LEU A 131 4.10 5.63 -1.76
N MET A 132 4.42 5.86 -0.48
CA MET A 132 3.83 5.25 0.72
C MET A 132 3.12 6.33 1.55
N LEU A 133 2.41 5.94 2.60
CA LEU A 133 1.66 6.90 3.45
C LEU A 133 2.57 8.03 3.98
N ILE A 134 3.81 7.71 4.35
CA ILE A 134 4.79 8.69 4.87
C ILE A 134 5.03 9.87 3.92
N ASN A 135 4.78 9.69 2.61
CA ASN A 135 4.94 10.72 1.60
C ASN A 135 3.67 11.58 1.41
N PHE A 136 2.60 11.38 2.17
CA PHE A 136 1.39 12.19 2.08
C PHE A 136 1.50 13.41 3.01
N THR A 137 2.39 14.35 2.67
CA THR A 137 2.71 15.55 3.47
C THR A 137 2.56 16.83 2.63
N PRO A 138 2.28 18.01 3.24
CA PRO A 138 2.22 19.26 2.48
C PRO A 138 3.53 19.64 1.79
N GLU A 139 4.65 19.14 2.29
CA GLU A 139 5.99 19.38 1.77
C GLU A 139 6.36 18.46 0.60
N THR A 140 5.55 17.43 0.31
CA THR A 140 5.83 16.53 -0.79
C THR A 140 5.64 17.26 -2.12
N PRO A 141 6.64 17.28 -3.01
CA PRO A 141 6.55 18.03 -4.25
C PRO A 141 5.37 17.59 -5.11
N ALA A 142 4.67 18.55 -5.73
CA ALA A 142 3.55 18.27 -6.61
C ALA A 142 3.89 17.29 -7.74
N TYR A 143 5.14 17.33 -8.23
CA TYR A 143 5.64 16.35 -9.21
C TYR A 143 5.47 14.90 -8.74
N ASN A 144 5.77 14.60 -7.47
CA ASN A 144 5.65 13.25 -6.92
C ASN A 144 4.20 12.79 -6.88
N TYR A 145 3.26 13.66 -6.47
CA TYR A 145 1.83 13.35 -6.52
C TYR A 145 1.33 13.17 -7.95
N ASN A 146 1.72 14.06 -8.87
CA ASN A 146 1.30 13.98 -10.26
C ASN A 146 1.73 12.66 -10.90
N GLN A 147 2.98 12.23 -10.69
CA GLN A 147 3.49 10.95 -11.17
C GLN A 147 2.79 9.76 -10.51
N PHE A 148 2.55 9.84 -9.20
CA PHE A 148 1.84 8.80 -8.48
C PHE A 148 0.41 8.62 -9.03
N PHE A 149 -0.39 9.70 -9.05
CA PHE A 149 -1.77 9.64 -9.51
C PHE A 149 -1.91 9.41 -11.02
N SER A 150 -0.96 9.84 -11.85
CA SER A 150 -1.00 9.50 -13.28
C SER A 150 -0.92 7.99 -13.49
N VAL A 151 -0.17 7.26 -12.66
CA VAL A 151 -0.01 5.81 -12.80
C VAL A 151 -1.16 5.04 -12.16
N VAL A 152 -1.64 5.45 -10.99
CA VAL A 152 -2.67 4.68 -10.27
C VAL A 152 -4.11 5.05 -10.63
N SER A 153 -4.34 6.21 -11.24
CA SER A 153 -5.69 6.73 -11.53
C SER A 153 -6.02 6.87 -13.02
N THR A 154 -5.11 6.50 -13.93
CA THR A 154 -5.37 6.61 -15.38
C THR A 154 -5.13 5.29 -16.13
N LEU A 155 -5.90 5.06 -17.19
CA LEU A 155 -5.79 3.87 -18.05
C LEU A 155 -4.83 4.06 -19.23
N THR A 156 -4.34 5.28 -19.43
CA THR A 156 -3.56 5.69 -20.61
C THR A 156 -2.28 6.37 -20.16
N ALA A 157 -1.14 5.92 -20.68
CA ALA A 157 0.14 6.60 -20.48
C ALA A 157 0.00 8.08 -20.87
N THR A 158 0.15 8.97 -19.89
CA THR A 158 -0.14 10.41 -20.05
C THR A 158 0.99 11.16 -20.76
N GLN A 159 2.16 10.53 -20.93
CA GLN A 159 3.28 11.08 -21.67
C GLN A 159 3.65 10.17 -22.84
N LEU A 160 3.45 10.70 -24.05
CA LEU A 160 4.28 10.32 -25.19
C LEU A 160 5.70 10.78 -24.86
N ILE A 161 6.64 9.84 -24.84
CA ILE A 161 8.06 10.19 -24.92
C ILE A 161 8.23 10.79 -26.33
N VAL A 162 8.35 12.12 -26.42
CA VAL A 162 8.69 12.85 -27.64
C VAL A 162 10.17 13.17 -27.62
#